data_AF-A0A1C6FYE2-F1
#
_entry.id   AF-A0A1C6FYE2-F1
#
_cell.length_a   1.000
_cell.length_b   1.000
_cell.length_c   1.000
_cell.angle_alpha   90.00
_cell.angle_beta   90.00
_cell.angle_gamma   90.00
#
_symmetry.space_group_name_H-M   'P 1'
#
loop_
_entity.id
_entity.type
_entity.pdbx_description
1 polymer ?
#
loop_
_entity_poly.entity_id
_entity_poly.type
_entity_poly.pdbx_seq_one_letter_code
_entity_poly.pdbx_strand_id
1 'polypeptide(L)'
;MSKVYYNHRIWLNSENSRSTGSIVCFDGETDFSDGIGRDLFIEIADCHGKVRLHKSSDDSVAEFIQKLSAMRNEIDFFINHLKTKVINE
;
A
#
# COMPACT_ATOMS: atom_id res chain seq x y z
N MET A 1 -10.98 14.32 17.71
CA MET A 1 -10.92 13.98 16.27
C MET A 1 -9.59 13.32 16.04
N SER A 2 -9.57 12.15 15.40
CA SER A 2 -8.31 11.49 15.05
C SER A 2 -7.55 12.30 14.00
N LYS A 3 -6.24 12.43 14.19
CA LYS A 3 -5.39 13.26 13.32
C LYS A 3 -4.92 12.48 12.10
N VAL A 4 -4.99 13.07 10.92
CA VAL A 4 -4.42 12.51 9.68
C VAL A 4 -3.11 13.21 9.37
N TYR A 5 -2.03 12.45 9.21
CA TYR A 5 -0.70 12.95 8.86
C TYR A 5 -0.45 12.83 7.35
N TYR A 6 -0.85 11.71 6.76
CA TYR A 6 -0.73 11.42 5.33
C TYR A 6 -1.84 10.49 4.86
N ASN A 7 -2.43 10.77 3.71
CA ASN A 7 -3.38 9.88 3.05
C ASN A 7 -3.30 10.10 1.55
N HIS A 8 -2.73 9.14 0.84
CA HIS A 8 -2.69 9.16 -0.62
C HIS A 8 -3.28 7.86 -1.17
N ARG A 9 -4.16 8.03 -2.16
CA ARG A 9 -4.82 6.94 -2.87
C ARG A 9 -4.75 7.20 -4.36
N ILE A 10 -4.46 6.15 -5.11
CA ILE A 10 -4.64 6.14 -6.57
C ILE A 10 -5.44 4.89 -6.99
N TRP A 11 -6.17 5.04 -8.10
CA TRP A 11 -6.73 3.90 -8.82
C TRP A 11 -5.67 3.35 -9.79
N LEU A 12 -5.51 2.03 -9.80
CA LEU A 12 -4.57 1.31 -10.68
C LEU A 12 -5.20 0.98 -12.04
N ASN A 13 -6.53 1.03 -12.12
CA ASN A 13 -7.29 0.88 -13.35
C ASN A 13 -7.84 2.23 -13.82
N SER A 14 -8.26 2.30 -15.09
CA SER A 14 -8.99 3.47 -15.61
C SER A 14 -10.33 3.64 -14.90
N GLU A 15 -10.80 4.89 -14.81
CA GLU A 15 -12.07 5.23 -14.13
C GLU A 15 -13.30 4.57 -14.76
N ASN A 16 -13.21 4.19 -16.04
CA ASN A 16 -14.28 3.51 -16.77
C ASN A 16 -14.14 1.97 -16.74
N SER A 17 -13.20 1.43 -15.96
CA SER A 17 -13.04 -0.01 -15.79
C SER A 17 -14.03 -0.58 -14.77
N ARG A 18 -14.48 -1.83 -14.99
CA ARG A 18 -15.21 -2.60 -13.96
C ARG A 18 -14.29 -3.10 -12.84
N SER A 19 -12.97 -3.02 -13.02
CA SER A 19 -11.98 -3.40 -12.00
C SER A 19 -11.70 -2.23 -11.05
N THR A 20 -11.65 -2.51 -9.75
CA THR A 20 -11.47 -1.50 -8.69
C THR A 20 -10.08 -1.55 -8.07
N GLY A 21 -9.07 -1.82 -8.89
CA GLY A 21 -7.68 -1.86 -8.46
C GLY A 21 -7.25 -0.54 -7.85
N SER A 22 -6.68 -0.55 -6.63
CA SER A 22 -6.21 0.67 -5.95
C SER A 22 -5.03 0.39 -5.02
N ILE A 23 -4.30 1.46 -4.71
CA ILE A 23 -3.30 1.47 -3.64
C ILE A 23 -3.56 2.68 -2.73
N VAL A 24 -3.44 2.46 -1.43
CA VAL A 24 -3.58 3.48 -0.38
C VAL A 24 -2.36 3.45 0.52
N CYS A 25 -1.76 4.60 0.73
CA CYS A 25 -0.71 4.82 1.73
C CYS A 25 -1.26 5.78 2.79
N PHE A 26 -1.32 5.34 4.04
CA PHE A 26 -1.96 6.08 5.12
C PHE A 26 -1.06 6.18 6.36
N ASP A 27 -1.03 7.36 6.97
CA ASP A 27 -0.45 7.65 8.28
C ASP A 27 -1.40 8.56 9.05
N GLY A 28 -1.87 8.10 10.21
CA GLY A 28 -2.79 8.87 11.03
C GLY A 28 -3.01 8.23 12.38
N GLU A 29 -3.96 8.77 13.11
CA GLU A 29 -4.51 8.17 14.32
C GLU A 29 -5.83 7.49 13.99
N THR A 30 -6.09 6.37 14.66
CA THR A 30 -7.35 5.65 14.58
C THR A 30 -7.81 5.33 16.01
N ASP A 31 -9.11 5.40 16.23
CA ASP A 31 -9.73 4.99 17.48
C ASP A 31 -9.90 3.46 17.45
N PHE A 32 -8.98 2.75 18.09
CA PHE A 32 -9.05 1.31 18.25
C PHE A 32 -9.82 0.96 19.52
N SER A 33 -10.18 -0.31 19.70
CA SER A 33 -10.94 -0.76 20.88
C SER A 33 -10.21 -0.50 22.22
N ASP A 34 -8.88 -0.40 22.17
CA ASP A 34 -7.99 -0.10 23.30
C ASP A 34 -7.59 1.39 23.39
N GLY A 35 -8.13 2.23 22.50
CA GLY A 35 -7.98 3.68 22.50
C GLY A 35 -7.37 4.22 21.20
N ILE A 36 -7.03 5.52 21.24
CA ILE A 36 -6.45 6.19 20.07
C ILE A 36 -5.00 5.74 19.89
N GLY A 37 -4.72 5.10 18.75
CA GLY A 37 -3.39 4.63 18.36
C GLY A 37 -2.99 5.14 16.98
N ARG A 38 -1.68 5.12 16.67
CA ARG A 38 -1.19 5.45 15.33
C ARG A 38 -1.47 4.28 14.39
N ASP A 39 -2.14 4.56 13.27
CA ASP A 39 -2.37 3.62 12.17
C ASP A 39 -1.53 4.05 10.97
N LEU A 40 -0.54 3.22 10.63
CA LEU A 40 0.39 3.44 9.53
C LEU A 40 0.39 2.20 8.65
N PHE A 41 -0.06 2.32 7.41
CA PHE A 41 -0.16 1.18 6.50
C PHE A 41 -0.05 1.53 5.02
N ILE A 42 0.22 0.49 4.23
CA ILE A 42 0.00 0.43 2.79
C ILE A 42 -1.05 -0.66 2.51
N GLU A 43 -2.03 -0.37 1.65
CA GLU A 43 -3.07 -1.30 1.22
C GLU A 43 -3.10 -1.37 -0.31
N ILE A 44 -3.16 -2.58 -0.84
CA ILE A 44 -3.41 -2.85 -2.27
C ILE A 44 -4.72 -3.64 -2.35
N ALA A 45 -5.63 -3.20 -3.20
CA ALA A 45 -6.94 -3.80 -3.37
C ALA A 45 -7.29 -4.00 -4.83
N ASP A 46 -8.17 -4.96 -5.11
CA ASP A 46 -8.86 -5.16 -6.38
C ASP A 46 -10.37 -5.36 -6.14
N CYS A 47 -11.10 -5.85 -7.15
CA CYS A 47 -12.54 -6.11 -7.03
C CYS A 47 -12.91 -7.32 -6.17
N HIS A 48 -11.94 -8.18 -5.82
CA HIS A 48 -12.16 -9.42 -5.09
C HIS A 48 -11.63 -9.37 -3.66
N GLY A 49 -10.59 -8.59 -3.39
CA GLY A 49 -9.97 -8.54 -2.08
C GLY A 49 -8.98 -7.41 -1.91
N LYS A 50 -8.37 -7.39 -0.73
CA LYS A 50 -7.34 -6.42 -0.37
C LYS A 50 -6.34 -7.03 0.59
N VAL A 51 -5.10 -6.59 0.46
CA VAL A 51 -4.01 -6.93 1.38
C VAL A 51 -3.46 -5.63 1.93
N ARG A 52 -3.31 -5.60 3.25
CA ARG A 52 -2.81 -4.44 3.98
C ARG A 52 -1.60 -4.83 4.80
N LEU A 53 -0.53 -4.07 4.67
CA LEU A 53 0.65 -4.17 5.51
C LEU A 53 0.68 -2.98 6.46
N HIS A 54 0.37 -3.23 7.72
CA HIS A 54 0.53 -2.25 8.79
C HIS A 54 1.97 -2.22 9.29
N LYS A 55 2.40 -1.07 9.82
CA LYS A 55 3.54 -1.04 10.72
C LYS A 55 3.14 -1.76 12.01
N SER A 56 3.79 -2.88 12.33
CA SER A 56 3.56 -3.58 13.59
C SER A 56 3.89 -2.67 14.78
N SER A 57 3.31 -2.93 15.96
CA SER A 57 3.74 -2.29 17.21
C SER A 57 5.23 -2.51 17.48
N ASP A 58 5.75 -3.66 17.08
CA ASP A 58 7.15 -4.06 17.29
C ASP A 58 8.11 -3.46 16.27
N ASP A 59 7.60 -2.92 15.16
CA ASP A 59 8.43 -2.29 14.13
C ASP A 59 8.73 -0.83 14.50
N SER A 60 9.99 -0.44 14.38
CA SER A 60 10.37 0.95 14.22
C SER A 60 9.91 1.51 12.86
N VAL A 61 9.81 2.83 12.74
CA VAL A 61 9.50 3.48 11.46
C VAL A 61 10.60 3.18 10.43
N ALA A 62 11.86 3.07 10.85
CA ALA A 62 12.96 2.74 9.96
C ALA A 62 12.83 1.34 9.36
N GLU A 63 12.47 0.33 10.16
CA GLU A 63 12.20 -1.03 9.67
C GLU A 63 11.00 -1.07 8.72
N PHE A 64 9.96 -0.30 9.00
CA PHE A 64 8.82 -0.18 8.09
C PHE A 64 9.23 0.44 6.75
N ILE A 65 10.04 1.51 6.77
CA ILE A 65 10.61 2.09 5.55
C ILE A 65 11.45 1.07 4.78
N GLN A 66 12.22 0.22 5.46
CA GLN A 66 12.98 -0.86 4.82
C GLN A 66 12.06 -1.87 4.14
N LYS A 67 10.96 -2.31 4.80
CA LYS A 67 9.95 -3.19 4.21
C LYS A 67 9.32 -2.57 2.95
N LEU A 68 8.90 -1.31 3.02
CA LEU A 68 8.32 -0.59 1.88
C LEU A 68 9.33 -0.42 0.74
N SER A 69 10.60 -0.16 1.06
CA SER A 69 11.67 -0.04 0.06
C SER A 69 11.95 -1.37 -0.63
N ALA A 70 11.95 -2.48 0.12
CA ALA A 70 12.07 -3.82 -0.45
C ALA A 70 10.88 -4.14 -1.38
N MET A 71 9.64 -3.85 -0.96
CA MET A 71 8.46 -4.04 -1.80
C MET A 71 8.55 -3.25 -3.11
N ARG A 72 8.97 -1.98 -3.06
CA ARG A 72 9.18 -1.17 -4.27
C ARG A 72 10.19 -1.82 -5.20
N ASN A 73 11.34 -2.25 -4.68
CA ASN A 73 12.39 -2.85 -5.48
C ASN A 73 11.92 -4.16 -6.15
N GLU A 74 11.18 -5.01 -5.44
CA GLU A 74 10.62 -6.25 -6.02
C GLU A 74 9.59 -5.96 -7.12
N ILE A 75 8.74 -4.95 -6.93
CA ILE A 75 7.80 -4.50 -7.96
C ILE A 75 8.58 -4.00 -9.20
N ASP A 76 9.62 -3.21 -9.01
CA ASP A 76 10.47 -2.71 -10.10
C ASP A 76 11.15 -3.86 -10.85
N PHE A 77 11.67 -4.86 -10.14
CA PHE A 77 12.25 -6.07 -10.75
C PHE A 77 11.21 -6.84 -11.57
N PHE A 78 10.00 -7.00 -11.05
CA PHE A 78 8.92 -7.68 -11.77
C PHE A 78 8.49 -6.89 -13.01
N ILE A 79 8.37 -5.56 -12.92
CA ILE A 79 8.09 -4.69 -14.08
C ILE A 79 9.18 -4.84 -15.14
N ASN A 80 10.45 -4.84 -14.74
CA ASN A 80 11.57 -5.01 -15.67
C ASN A 80 11.54 -6.39 -16.33
N HIS A 81 11.26 -7.45 -15.55
CA HIS A 81 11.06 -8.79 -16.09
C HIS A 81 9.97 -8.81 -17.17
N LEU A 82 8.81 -8.22 -16.89
CA LEU A 82 7.71 -8.14 -17.85
C LEU A 82 8.11 -7.34 -19.11
N LYS A 83 8.74 -6.17 -18.97
CA LYS A 83 9.21 -5.38 -20.12
C LYS A 83 10.19 -6.14 -21.02
N THR A 84 11.07 -6.97 -20.45
CA THR A 84 12.02 -7.77 -21.25
C THR A 84 11.37 -8.93 -22.00
N LYS A 85 10.24 -9.45 -21.51
CA LYS A 85 9.48 -10.53 -22.15
C LYS A 85 8.41 -10.03 -23.12
N VAL A 86 7.85 -8.84 -22.88
CA VAL A 86 6.79 -8.21 -23.69
C VAL A 86 7.38 -7.50 -24.91
N ILE A 87 8.17 -8.23 -25.71
CA ILE A 87 8.44 -7.89 -27.12
C ILE A 87 7.64 -8.82 -28.07
N ASN A 88 6.86 -9.78 -27.56
CA ASN A 88 6.15 -10.77 -28.41
C ASN A 88 4.67 -11.00 -28.05
N GLU A 89 3.93 -9.98 -27.60
CA GLU A 89 2.46 -9.99 -27.63
C GLU A 89 1.91 -8.83 -28.47
#